data_AF-A0A7J2TPV4-F1
#
_entry.id   AF-A0A7J2TPV4-F1
#
_cell.length_a   1.000
_cell.length_b   1.000
_cell.length_c   1.000
_cell.angle_alpha   90.00
_cell.angle_beta   90.00
_cell.angle_gamma   90.00
#
_symmetry.space_group_name_H-M   'P 1'
#
loop_
_entity.id
_entity.type
_entity.pdbx_description
1 polymer ?
#
loop_
_entity_poly.entity_id
_entity_poly.type
_entity_poly.pdbx_seq_one_letter_code
_entity_poly.pdbx_strand_id
1 'polypeptide(L)'
;MNKKLLILSLALFALMPLVISPKVAYAATPINELVIDTILGGGPATLDPANCYDTASAELIFNVYEPLIYFDGERVDYFIPKLATQVWVAPPDPAAPAYTNFTVYFQVRVGTPFHTWCRSDLGTITFTQYYLTTADVEHSFERWMVLDYVGGPQWMIYEPLLNTYGADPTWPSNSSNPINLAVQSNSTHVWLNIANQGLVAGGSVSFAPVPLFETNPGSYWYGRTRPAFWNDVGTLPLGYPLRIFFQVISQSWASVMSKSWLLDYVGPTAQAVDPTHPGEWDGTWTTWLNFWHPDVGQLPAVDIIPDVADPGVTCGTGPYILDWLQWAYGWSLVKFDSYWGGWPAANPHPPYPDSPIPPTSIRPKGYVERMTERQVDTSRGIAELIAGDTDFAAVPRARVRDLHVGYNKDGPTLTGIRLNYPIPGLVMNAFHMTFDIEPTPDNRYGIIYPADELHADGIPRNFFSNINVRKAFA
;
A
#
# COMPACT_ATOMS: atom_id res chain seq x y z
N MET A 1 -61.00 50.01 22.69
CA MET A 1 -59.86 49.07 22.59
C MET A 1 -59.67 48.41 23.96
N ASN A 2 -60.22 47.20 24.13
CA ASN A 2 -60.34 46.57 25.46
C ASN A 2 -59.06 45.82 25.83
N LYS A 3 -58.28 46.42 26.75
CA LYS A 3 -57.00 45.89 27.29
C LYS A 3 -57.09 44.52 27.97
N LYS A 4 -58.30 43.94 28.11
CA LYS A 4 -58.52 42.61 28.72
C LYS A 4 -58.57 41.44 27.73
N LEU A 5 -58.68 41.68 26.42
CA LEU A 5 -58.61 40.59 25.43
C LEU A 5 -57.19 40.28 24.91
N LEU A 6 -56.23 41.20 25.08
CA LEU A 6 -54.84 40.99 24.67
C LEU A 6 -54.04 40.14 25.67
N ILE A 7 -54.53 40.00 26.92
CA ILE A 7 -53.82 39.30 28.00
C ILE A 7 -54.10 37.78 27.95
N LEU A 8 -55.24 37.33 27.41
CA LEU A 8 -55.50 35.90 27.23
C LEU A 8 -54.81 35.29 26.01
N SER A 9 -54.51 36.10 24.97
CA SER A 9 -53.73 35.64 23.81
C SER A 9 -52.22 35.60 24.05
N LEU A 10 -51.70 36.36 25.03
CA LEU A 10 -50.29 36.29 25.43
C LEU A 10 -49.99 35.21 26.48
N ALA A 11 -50.97 34.83 27.31
CA ALA A 11 -50.77 33.82 28.35
C ALA A 11 -50.81 32.38 27.83
N LEU A 12 -51.43 32.11 26.67
CA LEU A 12 -51.45 30.77 26.07
C LEU A 12 -50.20 30.43 25.22
N PHE A 13 -49.33 31.42 24.96
CA PHE A 13 -48.04 31.21 24.28
C PHE A 13 -46.87 30.98 25.25
N ALA A 14 -47.11 30.99 26.57
CA ALA A 14 -46.08 30.92 27.61
C ALA A 14 -45.91 29.51 28.25
N LEU A 15 -46.52 28.47 27.68
CA LEU A 15 -46.44 27.08 28.18
C LEU A 15 -46.11 26.07 27.07
N MET A 16 -45.27 26.46 26.10
CA MET A 16 -44.48 25.44 25.39
C MET A 16 -43.39 24.97 26.36
N PRO A 17 -43.22 23.65 26.59
CA PRO A 17 -42.01 23.18 27.25
C PRO A 17 -40.85 23.69 26.41
N LEU A 18 -40.02 24.53 27.03
CA LEU A 18 -38.72 24.88 26.51
C LEU A 18 -37.95 23.56 26.48
N VAL A 19 -38.06 22.84 25.37
CA VAL A 19 -37.06 21.84 25.00
C VAL A 19 -35.82 22.68 24.76
N ILE A 20 -35.06 22.89 25.83
CA ILE A 20 -33.64 23.13 25.72
C ILE A 20 -33.12 21.82 25.15
N SER A 21 -33.23 21.66 23.83
CA SER A 21 -32.27 20.81 23.14
C SER A 21 -30.93 21.35 23.61
N PRO A 22 -30.06 20.56 24.24
CA PRO A 22 -28.68 20.95 24.28
C PRO A 22 -28.35 21.21 22.80
N LYS A 23 -28.08 22.48 22.46
CA LYS A 23 -27.34 22.77 21.26
C LYS A 23 -25.95 22.23 21.56
N VAL A 24 -25.79 20.92 21.44
CA VAL A 24 -24.51 20.37 21.09
C VAL A 24 -24.30 20.89 19.69
N ALA A 25 -23.61 22.02 19.61
CA ALA A 25 -22.89 22.35 18.40
C ALA A 25 -21.84 21.25 18.30
N TYR A 26 -22.15 20.20 17.54
CA TYR A 26 -21.08 19.46 16.91
C TYR A 26 -20.44 20.48 15.98
N ALA A 27 -19.17 20.81 16.26
CA ALA A 27 -18.39 21.53 15.29
C ALA A 27 -18.53 20.73 13.99
N ALA A 28 -19.01 21.37 12.92
CA ALA A 28 -18.70 20.88 11.59
C ALA A 28 -17.22 20.50 11.62
N THR A 29 -16.88 19.31 11.11
CA THR A 29 -15.50 18.86 10.97
C THR A 29 -14.65 20.08 10.61
N PRO A 30 -13.59 20.40 11.39
CA PRO A 30 -12.77 21.56 11.07
C PRO A 30 -12.50 21.53 9.56
N ILE A 31 -12.66 22.65 8.84
CA ILE A 31 -12.56 22.71 7.36
C ILE A 31 -11.27 22.04 6.80
N ASN A 32 -10.31 21.72 7.67
CA ASN A 32 -9.03 21.12 7.38
C ASN A 32 -8.84 19.67 7.89
N GLU A 33 -9.87 18.99 8.39
CA GLU A 33 -9.81 17.55 8.74
C GLU A 33 -10.72 16.74 7.80
N LEU A 34 -10.17 15.65 7.27
CA LEU A 34 -10.90 14.63 6.51
C LEU A 34 -11.25 13.48 7.44
N VAL A 35 -12.53 13.15 7.58
CA VAL A 35 -13.01 12.02 8.38
C VAL A 35 -13.56 10.92 7.48
N ILE A 36 -13.05 9.71 7.69
CA ILE A 36 -13.41 8.51 6.95
C ILE A 36 -13.91 7.46 7.92
N ASP A 37 -15.10 6.93 7.65
CA ASP A 37 -15.67 5.81 8.38
C ASP A 37 -15.52 4.53 7.57
N THR A 38 -14.71 3.61 8.08
CA THR A 38 -14.67 2.23 7.62
C THR A 38 -15.55 1.34 8.50
N ILE A 39 -15.68 0.07 8.13
CA ILE A 39 -16.45 -0.91 8.89
C ILE A 39 -15.66 -1.42 10.12
N LEU A 40 -16.36 -1.94 11.12
CA LEU A 40 -15.72 -2.65 12.25
C LEU A 40 -14.85 -3.81 11.73
N GLY A 41 -13.59 -3.86 12.17
CA GLY A 41 -12.60 -4.83 11.72
C GLY A 41 -11.98 -4.49 10.36
N GLY A 42 -12.25 -3.30 9.80
CA GLY A 42 -11.73 -2.83 8.52
C GLY A 42 -10.48 -1.95 8.62
N GLY A 43 -9.85 -1.88 9.79
CA GLY A 43 -8.60 -1.12 10.00
C GLY A 43 -7.34 -1.87 9.56
N PRO A 44 -6.17 -1.22 9.64
CA PRO A 44 -4.90 -1.80 9.21
C PRO A 44 -4.50 -3.02 10.07
N ALA A 45 -3.81 -3.99 9.46
CA ALA A 45 -3.24 -5.15 10.15
C ALA A 45 -1.75 -4.95 10.53
N THR A 46 -1.08 -4.04 9.83
CA THR A 46 0.34 -3.69 10.01
C THR A 46 0.61 -2.25 9.60
N LEU A 47 1.72 -1.68 10.09
CA LEU A 47 2.30 -0.41 9.63
C LEU A 47 3.61 -0.61 8.86
N ASP A 48 4.11 -1.85 8.77
CA ASP A 48 5.36 -2.19 8.11
C ASP A 48 5.09 -2.44 6.62
N PRO A 49 5.66 -1.65 5.70
CA PRO A 49 5.64 -1.93 4.27
C PRO A 49 5.94 -3.41 3.93
N ALA A 50 6.98 -4.01 4.50
CA ALA A 50 7.39 -5.38 4.15
C ALA A 50 6.38 -6.46 4.57
N ASN A 51 5.45 -6.14 5.47
CA ASN A 51 4.37 -7.02 5.95
C ASN A 51 3.00 -6.68 5.34
N CYS A 52 2.91 -5.61 4.53
CA CYS A 52 1.65 -5.10 4.02
C CYS A 52 1.19 -5.90 2.80
N TYR A 53 0.09 -6.66 2.90
CA TYR A 53 -0.57 -7.29 1.75
C TYR A 53 -2.10 -7.16 1.77
N ASP A 54 -2.59 -6.12 2.42
CA ASP A 54 -4.00 -5.75 2.47
C ASP A 54 -4.18 -4.26 2.15
N THR A 55 -5.41 -3.88 1.81
CA THR A 55 -5.72 -2.51 1.40
C THR A 55 -5.83 -1.53 2.56
N ALA A 56 -6.19 -1.98 3.76
CA ALA A 56 -6.40 -1.11 4.92
C ALA A 56 -5.05 -0.61 5.47
N SER A 57 -4.05 -1.49 5.56
CA SER A 57 -2.67 -1.11 5.84
C SER A 57 -2.08 -0.25 4.74
N ALA A 58 -2.34 -0.56 3.46
CA ALA A 58 -1.84 0.25 2.35
C ALA A 58 -2.37 1.70 2.38
N GLU A 59 -3.62 1.93 2.79
CA GLU A 59 -4.21 3.27 2.90
C GLU A 59 -3.42 4.16 3.88
N LEU A 60 -3.06 3.63 5.04
CA LEU A 60 -2.19 4.35 5.99
C LEU A 60 -0.77 4.48 5.43
N ILE A 61 -0.17 3.38 4.96
CA ILE A 61 1.24 3.32 4.54
C ILE A 61 1.52 4.30 3.39
N PHE A 62 0.64 4.43 2.40
CA PHE A 62 0.87 5.37 1.28
C PHE A 62 0.85 6.85 1.67
N ASN A 63 0.29 7.19 2.84
CA ASN A 63 0.32 8.56 3.35
C ASN A 63 1.58 8.83 4.19
N VAL A 64 2.17 7.79 4.79
CA VAL A 64 3.30 7.89 5.72
C VAL A 64 4.63 7.60 5.01
N TYR A 65 4.68 6.59 4.17
CA TYR A 65 5.84 6.14 3.41
C TYR A 65 5.64 6.34 1.92
N GLU A 66 6.71 6.29 1.13
CA GLU A 66 6.63 6.38 -0.32
C GLU A 66 7.53 5.35 -1.02
N PRO A 67 7.09 4.81 -2.17
CA PRO A 67 7.92 4.01 -3.05
C PRO A 67 8.87 4.88 -3.90
N LEU A 68 9.73 4.23 -4.70
CA LEU A 68 10.63 4.91 -5.64
C LEU A 68 9.87 5.62 -6.77
N ILE A 69 8.81 4.98 -7.27
CA ILE A 69 7.91 5.45 -8.33
C ILE A 69 6.47 5.16 -7.94
N TYR A 70 5.50 5.88 -8.52
CA TYR A 70 4.09 5.65 -8.23
C TYR A 70 3.21 5.81 -9.45
N PHE A 71 1.97 5.36 -9.39
CA PHE A 71 0.99 5.51 -10.47
C PHE A 71 0.67 6.98 -10.77
N ASP A 72 0.52 7.29 -12.06
CA ASP A 72 0.03 8.59 -12.52
C ASP A 72 -1.50 8.64 -12.47
N GLY A 73 -2.02 8.91 -11.28
CA GLY A 73 -3.47 8.89 -11.01
C GLY A 73 -4.05 7.49 -11.19
N GLU A 74 -5.10 7.35 -12.00
CA GLU A 74 -5.77 6.07 -12.27
C GLU A 74 -5.02 5.21 -13.31
N ARG A 75 -3.92 5.69 -13.89
CA ARG A 75 -3.15 4.94 -14.87
C ARG A 75 -2.26 3.92 -14.19
N VAL A 76 -2.56 2.65 -14.40
CA VAL A 76 -1.76 1.53 -13.89
C VAL A 76 -0.49 1.26 -14.71
N ASP A 77 -0.27 2.00 -15.79
CA ASP A 77 0.84 1.77 -16.73
C ASP A 77 1.62 3.05 -17.08
N TYR A 78 1.36 4.15 -16.38
CA TYR A 78 2.16 5.37 -16.39
C TYR A 78 2.56 5.69 -14.96
N PHE A 79 3.81 6.13 -14.81
CA PHE A 79 4.43 6.32 -13.51
C PHE A 79 4.93 7.76 -13.36
N ILE A 80 4.98 8.21 -12.11
CA ILE A 80 5.54 9.49 -11.69
C ILE A 80 6.72 9.27 -10.73
N PRO A 81 7.71 10.18 -10.73
CA PRO A 81 8.81 10.13 -9.78
C PRO A 81 8.32 10.37 -8.36
N LYS A 82 8.77 9.52 -7.43
CA LYS A 82 8.63 9.72 -5.99
C LYS A 82 10.00 9.88 -5.36
N LEU A 83 10.49 8.86 -4.64
CA LEU A 83 11.83 8.87 -4.06
C LEU A 83 12.93 8.70 -5.12
N ALA A 84 12.61 8.21 -6.32
CA ALA A 84 13.50 8.26 -7.48
C ALA A 84 13.15 9.46 -8.38
N THR A 85 14.14 10.30 -8.69
CA THR A 85 14.00 11.46 -9.57
C THR A 85 14.08 11.10 -11.06
N GLN A 86 14.75 10.01 -11.39
CA GLN A 86 14.83 9.43 -12.72
C GLN A 86 15.03 7.91 -12.62
N VAL A 87 14.53 7.18 -13.63
CA VAL A 87 14.70 5.73 -13.77
C VAL A 87 15.20 5.42 -15.17
N TRP A 88 16.11 4.46 -15.31
CA TRP A 88 16.57 3.96 -16.60
C TRP A 88 16.46 2.46 -16.69
N VAL A 89 15.98 1.97 -17.83
CA VAL A 89 16.15 0.58 -18.25
C VAL A 89 17.43 0.51 -19.07
N ALA A 90 18.38 -0.32 -18.66
CA ALA A 90 19.70 -0.40 -19.26
C ALA A 90 20.14 -1.86 -19.45
N PRO A 91 21.19 -2.12 -20.27
CA PRO A 91 21.87 -3.41 -20.27
C PRO A 91 22.27 -3.86 -18.85
N PRO A 92 22.53 -5.17 -18.65
CA PRO A 92 23.00 -5.67 -17.36
C PRO A 92 24.16 -4.86 -16.81
N ASP A 93 24.11 -4.53 -15.52
CA ASP A 93 25.24 -3.90 -14.83
C ASP A 93 26.50 -4.76 -15.00
N PRO A 94 27.69 -4.18 -15.16
CA PRO A 94 28.93 -4.95 -15.32
C PRO A 94 29.22 -5.91 -14.16
N ALA A 95 28.70 -5.64 -12.96
CA ALA A 95 28.83 -6.51 -11.78
C ALA A 95 27.59 -7.39 -11.54
N ALA A 96 26.58 -7.34 -12.42
CA ALA A 96 25.36 -8.11 -12.26
C ALA A 96 25.62 -9.63 -12.35
N PRO A 97 24.79 -10.45 -11.69
CA PRO A 97 24.80 -11.90 -11.90
C PRO A 97 24.68 -12.27 -13.39
N ALA A 98 25.32 -13.36 -13.79
CA ALA A 98 25.33 -13.80 -15.19
C ALA A 98 23.93 -14.09 -15.77
N TYR A 99 22.94 -14.35 -14.92
CA TYR A 99 21.54 -14.56 -15.32
C TYR A 99 20.76 -13.24 -15.54
N THR A 100 21.37 -12.08 -15.28
CA THR A 100 20.72 -10.78 -15.42
C THR A 100 20.51 -10.46 -16.89
N ASN A 101 19.28 -10.10 -17.25
CA ASN A 101 18.92 -9.75 -18.62
C ASN A 101 18.99 -8.24 -18.88
N PHE A 102 18.56 -7.45 -17.91
CA PHE A 102 18.67 -6.00 -17.93
C PHE A 102 18.67 -5.48 -16.49
N THR A 103 19.13 -4.25 -16.32
CA THR A 103 19.17 -3.59 -15.01
C THR A 103 18.30 -2.34 -15.05
N VAL A 104 17.53 -2.12 -13.99
CA VAL A 104 16.76 -0.90 -13.78
C VAL A 104 17.46 -0.04 -12.75
N TYR A 105 17.92 1.14 -13.16
CA TYR A 105 18.60 2.10 -12.29
C TYR A 105 17.64 3.19 -11.83
N PHE A 106 17.70 3.54 -10.55
CA PHE A 106 16.88 4.57 -9.90
C PHE A 106 17.80 5.64 -9.32
N GLN A 107 17.74 6.87 -9.83
CA GLN A 107 18.45 8.00 -9.22
C GLN A 107 17.68 8.49 -8.00
N VAL A 108 18.21 8.23 -6.81
CA VAL A 108 17.54 8.55 -5.54
C VAL A 108 17.55 10.05 -5.29
N ARG A 109 16.44 10.57 -4.76
CA ARG A 109 16.25 11.97 -4.39
C ARG A 109 17.17 12.33 -3.23
N VAL A 110 17.82 13.48 -3.34
CA VAL A 110 18.68 14.05 -2.28
C VAL A 110 17.88 15.01 -1.41
N GLY A 111 18.18 15.04 -0.12
CA GLY A 111 17.60 16.01 0.83
C GLY A 111 16.15 15.72 1.23
N THR A 112 15.68 14.49 1.01
CA THR A 112 14.36 14.04 1.49
C THR A 112 14.42 13.78 2.99
N PRO A 113 13.72 14.55 3.84
CA PRO A 113 13.71 14.30 5.28
C PRO A 113 12.79 13.13 5.62
N PHE A 114 13.23 12.28 6.53
CA PHE A 114 12.30 11.41 7.26
C PHE A 114 11.58 12.21 8.35
N HIS A 115 10.42 11.70 8.79
CA HIS A 115 9.69 12.21 9.94
C HIS A 115 10.58 12.22 11.19
N THR A 116 10.38 13.23 12.05
CA THR A 116 11.12 13.36 13.31
C THR A 116 10.28 13.01 14.53
N TRP A 117 9.03 12.62 14.33
CA TRP A 117 8.13 12.25 15.40
C TRP A 117 6.94 11.44 14.90
N CYS A 118 6.24 10.79 15.82
CA CYS A 118 4.90 10.22 15.63
C CYS A 118 4.17 10.11 16.99
N ARG A 119 2.91 9.66 17.00
CA ARG A 119 2.17 9.26 18.22
C ARG A 119 2.08 10.36 19.29
N SER A 120 1.42 11.47 18.96
CA SER A 120 1.23 12.58 19.90
C SER A 120 0.35 12.20 21.10
N ASP A 121 -0.53 11.21 20.91
CA ASP A 121 -1.37 10.59 21.94
C ASP A 121 -0.57 9.96 23.08
N LEU A 122 0.69 9.58 22.82
CA LEU A 122 1.60 8.95 23.80
C LEU A 122 2.68 9.92 24.31
N GLY A 123 2.42 11.22 24.28
CA GLY A 123 3.41 12.23 24.70
C GLY A 123 4.44 12.56 23.62
N THR A 124 4.15 12.24 22.36
CA THR A 124 4.99 12.45 21.17
C THR A 124 6.30 11.66 21.23
N ILE A 125 6.36 10.59 20.42
CA ILE A 125 7.59 9.85 20.18
C ILE A 125 8.44 10.63 19.18
N THR A 126 9.73 10.85 19.48
CA THR A 126 10.62 11.66 18.65
C THR A 126 11.84 10.88 18.19
N PHE A 127 12.35 11.25 17.02
CA PHE A 127 13.49 10.64 16.34
C PHE A 127 14.50 11.72 15.95
N THR A 128 15.76 11.34 15.87
CA THR A 128 16.81 12.22 15.33
C THR A 128 16.53 12.50 13.85
N GLN A 129 16.68 13.75 13.40
CA GLN A 129 16.51 14.07 11.98
C GLN A 129 17.48 13.27 11.12
N TYR A 130 16.92 12.55 10.17
CA TYR A 130 17.64 11.75 9.18
C TYR A 130 17.11 12.05 7.77
N TYR A 131 17.94 11.84 6.76
CA TYR A 131 17.59 12.10 5.36
C TYR A 131 17.80 10.84 4.54
N LEU A 132 16.91 10.62 3.57
CA LEU A 132 16.98 9.48 2.65
C LEU A 132 18.36 9.32 2.02
N THR A 133 18.85 8.09 2.08
CA THR A 133 20.04 7.62 1.39
C THR A 133 19.72 6.45 0.47
N THR A 134 20.66 6.11 -0.41
CA THR A 134 20.56 4.89 -1.22
C THR A 134 20.63 3.62 -0.39
N ALA A 135 21.31 3.65 0.77
CA ALA A 135 21.37 2.52 1.70
C ALA A 135 20.01 2.22 2.34
N ASP A 136 19.16 3.23 2.57
CA ASP A 136 17.79 3.01 3.04
C ASP A 136 16.94 2.27 2.01
N VAL A 137 17.10 2.64 0.73
CA VAL A 137 16.39 2.02 -0.38
C VAL A 137 16.85 0.57 -0.57
N GLU A 138 18.15 0.34 -0.70
CA GLU A 138 18.74 -1.00 -0.84
C GLU A 138 18.30 -1.89 0.32
N HIS A 139 18.46 -1.40 1.56
CA HIS A 139 18.05 -2.13 2.74
C HIS A 139 16.55 -2.43 2.77
N SER A 140 15.68 -1.49 2.40
CA SER A 140 14.22 -1.74 2.40
C SER A 140 13.83 -2.83 1.41
N PHE A 141 14.43 -2.86 0.21
CA PHE A 141 14.16 -3.89 -0.80
C PHE A 141 14.74 -5.24 -0.40
N GLU A 142 15.98 -5.28 0.09
CA GLU A 142 16.59 -6.52 0.59
C GLU A 142 15.85 -7.05 1.82
N ARG A 143 15.45 -6.18 2.75
CA ARG A 143 14.68 -6.53 3.95
C ARG A 143 13.32 -7.11 3.57
N TRP A 144 12.63 -6.50 2.61
CA TRP A 144 11.39 -7.03 2.07
C TRP A 144 11.58 -8.48 1.60
N MET A 145 12.64 -8.75 0.83
CA MET A 145 12.98 -10.09 0.38
C MET A 145 13.40 -11.02 1.52
N VAL A 146 14.25 -10.60 2.46
CA VAL A 146 14.74 -11.43 3.57
C VAL A 146 13.60 -11.91 4.47
N LEU A 147 12.62 -11.05 4.75
CA LEU A 147 11.51 -11.37 5.65
C LEU A 147 10.62 -12.52 5.17
N ASP A 148 10.49 -12.69 3.85
CA ASP A 148 9.80 -13.78 3.12
C ASP A 148 8.97 -14.72 3.99
N TYR A 149 7.70 -14.37 4.17
CA TYR A 149 6.75 -15.09 4.99
C TYR A 149 5.57 -15.63 4.18
N VAL A 150 4.92 -16.68 4.69
CA VAL A 150 3.82 -17.31 3.97
C VAL A 150 2.63 -16.36 3.87
N GLY A 151 2.20 -16.09 2.63
CA GLY A 151 1.10 -15.18 2.36
C GLY A 151 1.49 -13.71 2.22
N GLY A 152 2.78 -13.36 2.26
CA GLY A 152 3.26 -12.01 1.98
C GLY A 152 3.40 -11.69 0.48
N PRO A 153 3.67 -10.42 0.12
CA PRO A 153 3.81 -9.98 -1.28
C PRO A 153 5.20 -10.27 -1.88
N GLN A 154 6.14 -10.83 -1.12
CA GLN A 154 7.55 -11.03 -1.50
C GLN A 154 7.75 -11.78 -2.80
N TRP A 155 6.89 -12.77 -3.08
CA TRP A 155 6.96 -13.55 -4.32
C TRP A 155 6.95 -12.66 -5.58
N MET A 156 6.30 -11.49 -5.52
CA MET A 156 6.20 -10.54 -6.63
C MET A 156 7.53 -9.87 -6.99
N ILE A 157 8.48 -9.77 -6.04
CA ILE A 157 9.83 -9.25 -6.31
C ILE A 157 10.84 -10.38 -6.54
N TYR A 158 10.63 -11.55 -5.92
CA TYR A 158 11.42 -12.74 -6.20
C TYR A 158 11.30 -13.21 -7.65
N GLU A 159 10.10 -13.15 -8.25
CA GLU A 159 9.88 -13.58 -9.62
C GLU A 159 10.74 -12.78 -10.63
N PRO A 160 10.68 -11.44 -10.70
CA PRO A 160 11.50 -10.66 -11.65
C PRO A 160 12.99 -10.71 -11.33
N LEU A 161 13.40 -10.73 -10.06
CA LEU A 161 14.81 -10.60 -9.70
C LEU A 161 15.57 -11.93 -9.72
N LEU A 162 14.90 -13.03 -9.35
CA LEU A 162 15.53 -14.32 -9.07
C LEU A 162 14.79 -15.50 -9.69
N ASN A 163 13.72 -15.27 -10.47
CA ASN A 163 12.92 -16.31 -11.14
C ASN A 163 12.55 -17.47 -10.17
N THR A 164 12.17 -17.09 -8.95
CA THR A 164 11.70 -17.97 -7.87
C THR A 164 10.52 -17.30 -7.16
N TYR A 165 9.89 -18.00 -6.21
CA TYR A 165 8.75 -17.49 -5.44
C TYR A 165 9.08 -17.08 -4.00
N GLY A 166 10.32 -17.31 -3.55
CA GLY A 166 10.74 -17.04 -2.18
C GLY A 166 12.25 -17.28 -2.00
N ALA A 167 12.72 -17.05 -0.79
CA ALA A 167 14.11 -17.29 -0.41
C ALA A 167 14.42 -18.78 -0.36
N ASP A 168 15.67 -19.15 -0.67
CA ASP A 168 16.18 -20.50 -0.44
C ASP A 168 17.19 -20.47 0.72
N PRO A 169 16.95 -21.22 1.80
CA PRO A 169 17.84 -21.20 2.97
C PRO A 169 19.23 -21.78 2.70
N THR A 170 19.44 -22.43 1.55
CA THR A 170 20.76 -22.91 1.12
C THR A 170 21.61 -21.81 0.47
N TRP A 171 21.06 -20.62 0.23
CA TRP A 171 21.81 -19.51 -0.31
C TRP A 171 22.94 -19.04 0.61
N PRO A 172 24.05 -18.51 0.06
CA PRO A 172 25.20 -18.10 0.86
C PRO A 172 24.85 -17.04 1.91
N SER A 173 25.31 -17.25 3.14
CA SER A 173 25.24 -16.27 4.23
C SER A 173 26.40 -15.27 4.18
N ASN A 174 26.66 -14.70 3.01
CA ASN A 174 27.68 -13.68 2.74
C ASN A 174 27.24 -12.76 1.58
N SER A 175 28.09 -11.82 1.16
CA SER A 175 27.76 -10.87 0.08
C SER A 175 27.49 -11.49 -1.30
N SER A 176 27.69 -12.80 -1.47
CA SER A 176 27.29 -13.54 -2.67
C SER A 176 25.85 -14.08 -2.59
N ASN A 177 25.09 -13.72 -1.55
CA ASN A 177 23.66 -14.04 -1.47
C ASN A 177 22.91 -13.49 -2.70
N PRO A 178 22.05 -14.26 -3.37
CA PRO A 178 21.32 -13.79 -4.55
C PRO A 178 20.47 -12.53 -4.31
N ILE A 179 19.91 -12.36 -3.10
CA ILE A 179 19.15 -11.15 -2.74
C ILE A 179 20.06 -9.92 -2.82
N ASN A 180 21.25 -10.00 -2.21
CA ASN A 180 22.28 -8.95 -2.29
C ASN A 180 22.61 -8.63 -3.75
N LEU A 181 22.91 -9.65 -4.56
CA LEU A 181 23.32 -9.40 -5.93
C LEU A 181 22.20 -8.84 -6.82
N ALA A 182 20.94 -9.03 -6.43
CA ALA A 182 19.77 -8.54 -7.15
C ALA A 182 19.46 -7.07 -6.87
N VAL A 183 19.75 -6.59 -5.65
CA VAL A 183 19.49 -5.22 -5.20
C VAL A 183 20.81 -4.59 -4.82
N GLN A 184 21.24 -3.57 -5.55
CA GLN A 184 22.55 -2.96 -5.33
C GLN A 184 22.45 -1.44 -5.33
N SER A 185 23.38 -0.78 -4.66
CA SER A 185 23.44 0.68 -4.66
C SER A 185 24.84 1.28 -4.72
N ASN A 186 24.88 2.57 -5.04
CA ASN A 186 26.04 3.43 -4.88
C ASN A 186 25.59 4.73 -4.19
N SER A 187 26.42 5.78 -4.18
CA SER A 187 26.09 7.04 -3.49
C SER A 187 24.89 7.83 -4.06
N THR A 188 24.40 7.48 -5.25
CA THR A 188 23.37 8.25 -5.97
C THR A 188 22.25 7.40 -6.57
N HIS A 189 22.54 6.12 -6.86
CA HIS A 189 21.60 5.22 -7.50
C HIS A 189 21.41 3.95 -6.69
N VAL A 190 20.21 3.41 -6.75
CA VAL A 190 19.91 2.00 -6.48
C VAL A 190 19.57 1.34 -7.80
N TRP A 191 19.90 0.08 -7.98
CA TRP A 191 19.51 -0.68 -9.15
C TRP A 191 19.06 -2.09 -8.82
N LEU A 192 18.15 -2.57 -9.66
CA LEU A 192 17.54 -3.87 -9.57
C LEU A 192 17.94 -4.68 -10.81
N ASN A 193 18.62 -5.80 -10.59
CA ASN A 193 19.07 -6.70 -11.66
C ASN A 193 17.95 -7.69 -11.98
N ILE A 194 17.34 -7.56 -13.16
CA ILE A 194 16.19 -8.36 -13.56
C ILE A 194 16.68 -9.64 -14.22
N ALA A 195 16.24 -10.80 -13.71
CA ALA A 195 16.67 -12.10 -14.18
C ALA A 195 16.06 -12.50 -15.53
N ASN A 196 16.79 -13.32 -16.27
CA ASN A 196 16.24 -14.11 -17.37
C ASN A 196 15.29 -15.18 -16.83
N GLN A 197 14.28 -15.50 -17.64
CA GLN A 197 13.45 -16.67 -17.42
C GLN A 197 14.32 -17.92 -17.25
N GLY A 198 14.06 -18.70 -16.19
CA GLY A 198 14.83 -19.91 -15.88
C GLY A 198 16.26 -19.67 -15.39
N LEU A 199 16.63 -18.44 -15.01
CA LEU A 199 17.99 -18.05 -14.63
C LEU A 199 19.05 -18.39 -15.68
N VAL A 200 18.65 -18.43 -16.96
CA VAL A 200 19.58 -18.70 -18.06
C VAL A 200 20.61 -17.57 -18.13
N ALA A 201 21.89 -17.93 -18.20
CA ALA A 201 22.95 -16.95 -18.39
C ALA A 201 22.65 -16.13 -19.64
N GLY A 202 22.58 -14.81 -19.48
CA GLY A 202 22.30 -13.90 -20.58
C GLY A 202 23.41 -13.94 -21.62
N GLY A 203 23.04 -13.87 -22.90
CA GLY A 203 23.96 -13.40 -23.93
C GLY A 203 24.30 -11.92 -23.71
N SER A 204 25.24 -11.36 -24.48
CA SER A 204 25.52 -9.92 -24.42
C SER A 204 24.32 -9.11 -24.92
N VAL A 205 23.44 -8.71 -24.01
CA VAL A 205 22.36 -7.77 -24.27
C VAL A 205 22.95 -6.37 -24.29
N SER A 206 22.80 -5.65 -25.40
CA SER A 206 23.32 -4.29 -25.55
C SER A 206 22.29 -3.40 -26.22
N PHE A 207 21.97 -2.29 -25.57
CA PHE A 207 21.10 -1.23 -26.05
C PHE A 207 21.41 0.08 -25.30
N ALA A 208 21.01 1.21 -25.85
CA ALA A 208 21.18 2.49 -25.17
C ALA A 208 20.20 2.58 -23.98
N PRO A 209 20.65 2.99 -22.78
CA PRO A 209 19.75 3.16 -21.63
C PRO A 209 18.55 4.04 -21.95
N VAL A 210 17.34 3.56 -21.62
CA VAL A 210 16.08 4.23 -21.89
C VAL A 210 15.56 4.89 -20.61
N PRO A 211 15.52 6.23 -20.53
CA PRO A 211 14.97 6.92 -19.37
C PRO A 211 13.45 6.77 -19.32
N LEU A 212 12.89 6.59 -18.12
CA LEU A 212 11.46 6.51 -17.89
C LEU A 212 10.81 7.90 -17.93
N PHE A 213 11.38 8.87 -17.20
CA PHE A 213 10.76 10.16 -17.00
C PHE A 213 11.24 11.22 -17.98
N GLU A 214 10.31 12.09 -18.38
CA GLU A 214 10.59 13.29 -19.16
C GLU A 214 11.18 14.37 -18.24
N THR A 215 12.39 14.82 -18.57
CA THR A 215 13.16 15.78 -17.77
C THR A 215 13.22 17.17 -18.38
N ASN A 216 12.72 17.36 -19.62
CA ASN A 216 12.66 18.68 -20.22
C ASN A 216 11.55 19.52 -19.55
N PRO A 217 11.87 20.61 -18.83
CA PRO A 217 10.87 21.44 -18.14
C PRO A 217 9.89 22.13 -19.10
N GLY A 218 10.23 22.25 -20.38
CA GLY A 218 9.33 22.77 -21.42
C GLY A 218 8.39 21.71 -22.01
N SER A 219 8.55 20.43 -21.65
CA SER A 219 7.69 19.35 -22.13
C SER A 219 6.39 19.30 -21.32
N TYR A 220 5.27 19.05 -22.01
CA TYR A 220 3.99 18.79 -21.37
C TYR A 220 4.04 17.57 -20.43
N TRP A 221 4.96 16.63 -20.70
CA TRP A 221 5.13 15.40 -19.94
C TRP A 221 6.16 15.51 -18.82
N TYR A 222 6.72 16.71 -18.57
CA TYR A 222 7.74 16.93 -17.53
C TYR A 222 7.33 16.32 -16.18
N GLY A 223 8.22 15.50 -15.62
CA GLY A 223 7.98 14.82 -14.34
C GLY A 223 6.98 13.66 -14.42
N ARG A 224 6.82 13.05 -15.60
CA ARG A 224 6.01 11.84 -15.82
C ARG A 224 6.70 10.88 -16.77
N THR A 225 6.18 9.65 -16.90
CA THR A 225 6.60 8.71 -17.94
C THR A 225 6.59 9.39 -19.33
N ARG A 226 7.70 9.25 -20.06
CA ARG A 226 7.84 9.75 -21.43
C ARG A 226 6.79 9.07 -22.32
N PRO A 227 6.11 9.80 -23.23
CA PRO A 227 5.14 9.19 -24.15
C PRO A 227 5.73 8.09 -25.04
N ALA A 228 7.00 8.23 -25.40
CA ALA A 228 7.71 7.25 -26.22
C ALA A 228 8.22 6.04 -25.42
N PHE A 229 8.23 6.09 -24.08
CA PHE A 229 8.92 5.10 -23.24
C PHE A 229 8.52 3.67 -23.57
N TRP A 230 7.22 3.39 -23.65
CA TRP A 230 6.73 2.04 -23.92
C TRP A 230 7.03 1.55 -25.33
N ASN A 231 7.14 2.46 -26.31
CA ASN A 231 7.58 2.12 -27.65
C ASN A 231 9.09 1.85 -27.68
N ASP A 232 9.87 2.68 -26.98
CA ASP A 232 11.34 2.55 -26.90
C ASP A 232 11.74 1.21 -26.27
N VAL A 233 11.06 0.78 -25.20
CA VAL A 233 11.36 -0.50 -24.52
C VAL A 233 10.68 -1.71 -25.17
N GLY A 234 9.59 -1.51 -25.94
CA GLY A 234 8.80 -2.59 -26.52
C GLY A 234 9.54 -3.42 -27.57
N THR A 235 10.62 -2.89 -28.14
CA THR A 235 11.48 -3.60 -29.11
C THR A 235 12.75 -4.17 -28.48
N LEU A 236 12.98 -3.94 -27.18
CA LEU A 236 14.19 -4.39 -26.49
C LEU A 236 14.06 -5.85 -26.05
N PRO A 237 15.18 -6.60 -25.98
CA PRO A 237 15.17 -8.00 -25.57
C PRO A 237 15.09 -8.15 -24.03
N LEU A 238 14.09 -7.52 -23.39
CA LEU A 238 13.99 -7.47 -21.91
C LEU A 238 13.56 -8.78 -21.26
N GLY A 239 12.97 -9.73 -22.00
CA GLY A 239 12.71 -11.09 -21.47
C GLY A 239 11.76 -11.18 -20.25
N TYR A 240 11.21 -10.05 -19.79
CA TYR A 240 10.28 -9.94 -18.67
C TYR A 240 9.26 -8.81 -18.91
N PRO A 241 7.99 -8.94 -18.49
CA PRO A 241 6.98 -7.88 -18.62
C PRO A 241 7.28 -6.66 -17.73
N LEU A 242 8.00 -5.67 -18.27
CA LEU A 242 8.43 -4.47 -17.54
C LEU A 242 7.29 -3.69 -16.86
N ARG A 243 6.09 -3.68 -17.46
CA ARG A 243 4.91 -3.01 -16.88
C ARG A 243 4.50 -3.63 -15.54
N ILE A 244 4.52 -4.96 -15.46
CA ILE A 244 4.17 -5.70 -14.24
C ILE A 244 5.20 -5.42 -13.16
N PHE A 245 6.49 -5.47 -13.51
CA PHE A 245 7.57 -5.10 -12.58
C PHE A 245 7.39 -3.70 -11.99
N PHE A 246 7.12 -2.69 -12.83
CA PHE A 246 6.89 -1.33 -12.34
C PHE A 246 5.63 -1.18 -11.50
N GLN A 247 4.56 -1.94 -11.81
CA GLN A 247 3.38 -2.01 -10.96
C GLN A 247 3.72 -2.57 -9.58
N VAL A 248 4.49 -3.66 -9.51
CA VAL A 248 4.90 -4.31 -8.24
C VAL A 248 5.66 -3.34 -7.33
N ILE A 249 6.64 -2.62 -7.87
CA ILE A 249 7.47 -1.69 -7.07
C ILE A 249 6.79 -0.33 -6.82
N SER A 250 5.57 -0.13 -7.32
CA SER A 250 4.74 1.06 -7.05
C SER A 250 3.74 0.84 -5.90
N GLN A 251 3.76 -0.33 -5.26
CA GLN A 251 2.81 -0.71 -4.22
C GLN A 251 3.35 -0.41 -2.81
N SER A 252 2.50 -0.53 -1.80
CA SER A 252 2.80 -0.13 -0.42
C SER A 252 3.99 -0.90 0.14
N TRP A 253 4.12 -2.18 -0.21
CA TRP A 253 5.22 -3.05 0.20
C TRP A 253 6.60 -2.66 -0.35
N ALA A 254 6.64 -1.86 -1.41
CA ALA A 254 7.87 -1.32 -1.97
C ALA A 254 8.20 0.08 -1.42
N SER A 255 7.49 0.55 -0.38
CA SER A 255 7.78 1.82 0.26
C SER A 255 9.07 1.76 1.09
N VAL A 256 9.83 2.85 1.08
CA VAL A 256 11.16 2.89 1.70
C VAL A 256 11.07 3.34 3.16
N MET A 257 11.70 2.58 4.05
CA MET A 257 11.85 2.88 5.47
C MET A 257 13.26 3.42 5.78
N SER A 258 13.39 4.15 6.89
CA SER A 258 14.71 4.57 7.38
C SER A 258 15.45 3.39 8.01
N LYS A 259 16.58 2.98 7.43
CA LYS A 259 17.44 1.94 8.01
C LYS A 259 17.93 2.35 9.40
N SER A 260 18.31 3.61 9.57
CA SER A 260 18.76 4.11 10.88
C SER A 260 17.67 4.01 11.94
N TRP A 261 16.44 4.41 11.63
CA TRP A 261 15.32 4.32 12.56
C TRP A 261 14.99 2.87 12.91
N LEU A 262 15.00 1.98 11.92
CA LEU A 262 14.80 0.54 12.09
C LEU A 262 15.81 -0.06 13.09
N LEU A 263 17.09 0.31 12.98
CA LEU A 263 18.15 -0.26 13.83
C LEU A 263 18.33 0.44 15.18
N ASP A 264 18.15 1.76 15.22
CA ASP A 264 18.44 2.56 16.42
C ASP A 264 17.22 2.67 17.34
N TYR A 265 16.01 2.56 16.79
CA TYR A 265 14.77 2.67 17.55
C TYR A 265 13.98 1.37 17.54
N VAL A 266 13.55 0.89 16.37
CA VAL A 266 12.55 -0.19 16.24
C VAL A 266 13.07 -1.51 16.81
N GLY A 267 14.19 -2.01 16.32
CA GLY A 267 14.78 -3.28 16.76
C GLY A 267 15.01 -3.35 18.29
N PRO A 268 15.74 -2.38 18.88
CA PRO A 268 15.96 -2.33 20.33
C PRO A 268 14.65 -2.24 21.13
N THR A 269 13.67 -1.50 20.61
CA THR A 269 12.38 -1.32 21.29
C THR A 269 11.57 -2.60 21.28
N ALA A 270 11.52 -3.31 20.14
CA ALA A 270 10.85 -4.60 20.04
C ALA A 270 11.46 -5.64 20.99
N GLN A 271 12.79 -5.68 21.09
CA GLN A 271 13.52 -6.57 22.02
C GLN A 271 13.30 -6.23 23.50
N ALA A 272 13.02 -4.96 23.83
CA ALA A 272 12.70 -4.56 25.19
C ALA A 272 11.33 -5.09 25.63
N VAL A 273 10.37 -5.20 24.69
CA VAL A 273 9.03 -5.75 24.94
C VAL A 273 9.05 -7.26 25.00
N ASP A 274 9.67 -7.87 24.00
CA ASP A 274 9.82 -9.31 23.89
C ASP A 274 11.31 -9.64 23.70
N PRO A 275 12.00 -10.07 24.76
CA PRO A 275 13.41 -10.46 24.69
C PRO A 275 13.69 -11.63 23.72
N THR A 276 12.65 -12.34 23.26
CA THR A 276 12.76 -13.41 22.26
C THR A 276 12.60 -12.90 20.82
N HIS A 277 12.19 -11.63 20.65
CA HIS A 277 12.09 -10.99 19.35
C HIS A 277 13.48 -10.89 18.69
N PRO A 278 13.63 -11.27 17.40
CA PRO A 278 14.93 -11.25 16.72
C PRO A 278 15.50 -9.83 16.55
N GLY A 279 14.67 -8.81 16.76
CA GLY A 279 14.99 -7.40 16.53
C GLY A 279 14.71 -7.03 15.10
N GLU A 280 15.62 -6.29 14.48
CA GLU A 280 15.53 -5.89 13.08
C GLU A 280 16.79 -6.35 12.33
N TRP A 281 16.65 -6.71 11.06
CA TRP A 281 17.77 -7.14 10.24
C TRP A 281 18.66 -5.94 9.94
N ASP A 282 19.96 -6.04 10.19
CA ASP A 282 20.93 -4.95 10.04
C ASP A 282 21.54 -4.84 8.63
N GLY A 283 21.16 -5.75 7.73
CA GLY A 283 21.82 -5.94 6.44
C GLY A 283 22.99 -6.93 6.48
N THR A 284 23.21 -7.60 7.62
CA THR A 284 24.29 -8.58 7.74
C THR A 284 23.86 -9.93 7.17
N TRP A 285 24.53 -10.37 6.11
CA TRP A 285 24.23 -11.64 5.45
C TRP A 285 24.57 -12.88 6.27
N THR A 286 25.37 -12.79 7.34
CA THR A 286 25.62 -13.98 8.20
C THR A 286 24.39 -14.35 9.04
N THR A 287 23.48 -13.41 9.27
CA THR A 287 22.33 -13.54 10.18
C THR A 287 20.98 -13.46 9.48
N TRP A 288 20.94 -13.35 8.14
CA TRP A 288 19.69 -13.15 7.38
C TRP A 288 18.62 -14.22 7.66
N LEU A 289 19.04 -15.49 7.85
CA LEU A 289 18.13 -16.59 8.19
C LEU A 289 17.41 -16.43 9.54
N ASN A 290 17.90 -15.57 10.43
CA ASN A 290 17.20 -15.27 11.69
C ASN A 290 15.94 -14.41 11.47
N PHE A 291 15.85 -13.77 10.30
CA PHE A 291 14.78 -12.87 9.89
C PHE A 291 13.99 -13.45 8.71
N TRP A 292 14.28 -14.69 8.30
CA TRP A 292 13.51 -15.40 7.30
C TRP A 292 12.38 -16.16 7.99
N HIS A 293 11.13 -15.87 7.62
CA HIS A 293 9.95 -16.34 8.35
C HIS A 293 8.98 -17.19 7.50
N PRO A 294 9.43 -18.30 6.89
CA PRO A 294 8.62 -19.06 5.92
C PRO A 294 7.35 -19.69 6.51
N ASP A 295 7.32 -19.91 7.83
CA ASP A 295 6.26 -20.65 8.52
C ASP A 295 5.26 -19.74 9.26
N VAL A 296 5.34 -18.41 9.09
CA VAL A 296 4.43 -17.46 9.76
C VAL A 296 3.51 -16.78 8.73
N GLY A 297 2.23 -16.67 9.07
CA GLY A 297 1.25 -15.94 8.23
C GLY A 297 1.31 -14.42 8.37
N GLN A 298 2.03 -13.93 9.37
CA GLN A 298 2.25 -12.51 9.63
C GLN A 298 3.60 -12.36 10.32
N LEU A 299 4.40 -11.40 9.87
CA LEU A 299 5.69 -11.12 10.48
C LEU A 299 5.54 -10.67 11.93
N PRO A 300 6.53 -10.94 12.80
CA PRO A 300 6.64 -10.28 14.10
C PRO A 300 6.49 -8.77 13.90
N ALA A 301 5.65 -8.13 14.71
CA ALA A 301 5.45 -6.70 14.61
C ALA A 301 6.75 -5.97 15.01
N VAL A 302 7.48 -5.47 14.02
CA VAL A 302 8.70 -4.73 14.25
C VAL A 302 8.39 -3.35 14.83
N ASP A 303 7.32 -2.69 14.37
CA ASP A 303 7.01 -1.27 14.63
C ASP A 303 6.36 -1.01 16.01
N ILE A 304 6.95 -1.48 17.10
CA ILE A 304 6.34 -1.41 18.43
C ILE A 304 7.06 -0.45 19.40
N ILE A 305 6.28 0.19 20.29
CA ILE A 305 6.73 0.90 21.50
C ILE A 305 6.50 -0.01 22.72
N PRO A 306 7.31 0.07 23.80
CA PRO A 306 7.12 -0.76 24.98
C PRO A 306 5.99 -0.29 25.86
N ASP A 307 5.34 -1.26 26.52
CA ASP A 307 4.40 -1.05 27.63
C ASP A 307 3.21 -0.11 27.33
N VAL A 308 2.82 0.00 26.06
CA VAL A 308 1.65 0.80 25.62
C VAL A 308 0.63 -0.07 24.89
N ALA A 309 -0.64 0.29 25.04
CA ALA A 309 -1.69 -0.25 24.19
C ALA A 309 -1.49 0.28 22.76
N ASP A 310 -1.78 -0.57 21.77
CA ASP A 310 -1.66 -0.25 20.34
C ASP A 310 -0.25 0.27 19.97
N PRO A 311 0.81 -0.55 20.09
CA PRO A 311 2.19 -0.07 20.14
C PRO A 311 2.77 0.43 18.81
N GLY A 312 1.97 0.49 17.74
CA GLY A 312 2.41 0.86 16.39
C GLY A 312 3.08 2.24 16.28
N VAL A 313 4.24 2.30 15.62
CA VAL A 313 4.96 3.55 15.27
C VAL A 313 5.31 3.62 13.80
N THR A 314 5.62 4.82 13.33
CA THR A 314 6.05 5.03 11.95
C THR A 314 7.12 6.11 11.84
N CYS A 315 7.99 5.98 10.85
CA CYS A 315 8.97 7.00 10.48
C CYS A 315 9.20 6.94 8.97
N GLY A 316 8.41 7.71 8.21
CA GLY A 316 8.43 7.69 6.76
C GLY A 316 8.92 9.00 6.15
N THR A 317 8.79 9.10 4.83
CA THR A 317 9.13 10.30 4.04
C THR A 317 7.90 10.94 3.39
N GLY A 318 6.73 10.33 3.59
CA GLY A 318 5.47 10.70 2.98
C GLY A 318 4.86 11.98 3.56
N PRO A 319 3.77 12.44 2.93
CA PRO A 319 3.15 13.74 3.22
C PRO A 319 2.52 13.84 4.61
N TYR A 320 2.25 12.74 5.30
CA TYR A 320 1.57 12.75 6.60
C TYR A 320 2.31 11.92 7.65
N ILE A 321 2.20 12.35 8.91
CA ILE A 321 2.78 11.71 10.10
C ILE A 321 1.66 11.04 10.89
N LEU A 322 1.89 9.82 11.39
CA LEU A 322 0.98 9.14 12.31
C LEU A 322 0.85 9.92 13.63
N ASP A 323 -0.36 10.42 13.90
CA ASP A 323 -0.66 11.22 15.09
C ASP A 323 -1.18 10.37 16.24
N TRP A 324 -2.13 9.46 15.97
CA TRP A 324 -2.60 8.47 16.94
C TRP A 324 -3.08 7.20 16.24
N LEU A 325 -3.04 6.09 16.97
CA LEU A 325 -3.45 4.77 16.49
C LEU A 325 -4.16 4.01 17.62
N GLN A 326 -5.30 3.40 17.28
CA GLN A 326 -5.97 2.42 18.11
C GLN A 326 -6.52 1.32 17.19
N TRP A 327 -5.91 0.13 17.19
CA TRP A 327 -6.17 -0.90 16.18
C TRP A 327 -7.65 -1.29 16.07
N ALA A 328 -8.40 -1.23 17.18
CA ALA A 328 -9.82 -1.56 17.21
C ALA A 328 -10.76 -0.39 16.84
N TYR A 329 -10.28 0.86 16.85
CA TYR A 329 -11.12 2.05 16.75
C TYR A 329 -10.79 2.96 15.57
N GLY A 330 -9.53 3.02 15.13
CA GLY A 330 -9.12 3.88 14.04
C GLY A 330 -7.69 4.41 14.16
N TRP A 331 -7.38 5.40 13.35
CA TRP A 331 -6.08 6.08 13.34
C TRP A 331 -6.25 7.50 12.78
N SER A 332 -5.26 8.34 13.02
CA SER A 332 -5.21 9.68 12.44
C SER A 332 -3.81 10.05 12.02
N LEU A 333 -3.72 10.78 10.91
CA LEU A 333 -2.49 11.35 10.39
C LEU A 333 -2.61 12.87 10.35
N VAL A 334 -1.48 13.55 10.57
CA VAL A 334 -1.38 15.01 10.41
C VAL A 334 -0.34 15.38 9.38
N LYS A 335 -0.55 16.52 8.74
CA LYS A 335 0.31 17.03 7.69
C LYS A 335 1.78 17.14 8.13
N PHE A 336 2.69 16.66 7.30
CA PHE A 336 4.12 16.87 7.46
C PHE A 336 4.56 18.17 6.78
N ASP A 337 4.82 19.23 7.54
CA ASP A 337 5.16 20.55 6.97
C ASP A 337 6.44 20.55 6.12
N SER A 338 7.42 19.71 6.48
CA SER A 338 8.69 19.58 5.75
C SER A 338 8.65 18.53 4.64
N TYR A 339 7.47 18.09 4.21
CA TYR A 339 7.32 17.14 3.11
C TYR A 339 8.07 17.59 1.86
N TRP A 340 8.94 16.73 1.33
CA TRP A 340 9.83 17.04 0.21
C TRP A 340 9.06 17.40 -1.08
N GLY A 341 7.85 16.86 -1.24
CA GLY A 341 6.98 17.15 -2.40
C GLY A 341 6.34 18.53 -2.34
N GLY A 342 6.45 19.22 -1.20
CA GLY A 342 5.90 20.55 -0.95
C GLY A 342 4.38 20.58 -0.82
N TRP A 343 3.86 21.77 -0.48
CA TRP A 343 2.43 22.03 -0.29
C TRP A 343 1.95 23.23 -1.11
N PRO A 344 0.77 23.16 -1.75
CA PRO A 344 -0.01 21.95 -1.98
C PRO A 344 0.78 20.93 -2.81
N ALA A 345 0.52 19.64 -2.58
CA ALA A 345 1.25 18.56 -3.24
C ALA A 345 1.10 18.65 -4.77
N ALA A 346 2.16 18.29 -5.49
CA ALA A 346 2.14 18.28 -6.96
C ALA A 346 1.27 17.16 -7.55
N ASN A 347 1.04 16.09 -6.79
CA ASN A 347 0.31 14.88 -7.15
C ASN A 347 -0.58 14.41 -5.97
N PRO A 348 -1.63 13.58 -6.21
CA PRO A 348 -2.06 13.05 -7.49
C PRO A 348 -2.56 14.16 -8.42
N HIS A 349 -2.28 13.98 -9.70
CA HIS A 349 -2.62 14.94 -10.73
C HIS A 349 -3.31 14.19 -11.88
N PRO A 350 -4.51 13.65 -11.58
CA PRO A 350 -5.12 12.64 -12.42
C PRO A 350 -5.41 13.24 -13.80
N PRO A 351 -5.01 12.56 -14.87
CA PRO A 351 -5.80 12.65 -16.08
C PRO A 351 -7.12 11.89 -15.85
N TYR A 352 -8.25 12.59 -15.91
CA TYR A 352 -9.54 11.92 -16.11
C TYR A 352 -9.52 11.21 -17.49
N PRO A 353 -10.03 9.97 -17.60
CA PRO A 353 -9.90 9.17 -18.82
C PRO A 353 -10.65 9.80 -20.01
N ASP A 354 -10.07 9.61 -21.21
CA ASP A 354 -10.63 9.86 -22.56
C ASP A 354 -10.80 11.30 -23.09
N SER A 355 -10.04 12.28 -22.61
CA SER A 355 -9.99 13.57 -23.31
C SER A 355 -8.84 13.65 -24.33
N PRO A 356 -9.10 13.79 -25.65
CA PRO A 356 -8.08 14.07 -26.68
C PRO A 356 -7.51 15.49 -26.55
N ILE A 357 -8.12 16.32 -25.70
CA ILE A 357 -7.55 17.56 -25.17
C ILE A 357 -7.02 17.18 -23.78
N PRO A 358 -5.77 17.50 -23.43
CA PRO A 358 -5.19 17.13 -22.14
C PRO A 358 -6.18 17.37 -21.01
N PRO A 359 -6.47 16.41 -20.11
CA PRO A 359 -7.24 16.73 -18.92
C PRO A 359 -6.50 17.87 -18.26
N THR A 360 -7.21 18.98 -18.08
CA THR A 360 -6.69 20.13 -17.37
C THR A 360 -6.11 19.59 -16.09
N SER A 361 -4.82 19.75 -16.01
CA SER A 361 -3.95 19.44 -14.91
C SER A 361 -4.45 20.14 -13.63
N ILE A 362 -5.53 19.63 -13.01
CA ILE A 362 -6.04 20.19 -11.75
C ILE A 362 -5.15 19.64 -10.64
N ARG A 363 -4.12 20.40 -10.31
CA ARG A 363 -3.35 20.16 -9.10
C ARG A 363 -4.27 20.27 -7.88
N PRO A 364 -3.97 19.52 -6.81
CA PRO A 364 -4.59 19.77 -5.51
C PRO A 364 -4.53 21.27 -5.20
N LYS A 365 -5.70 21.89 -4.95
CA LYS A 365 -5.79 23.33 -4.64
C LYS A 365 -5.23 23.66 -3.26
N GLY A 366 -5.12 22.66 -2.39
CA GLY A 366 -4.71 22.78 -1.00
C GLY A 366 -4.34 21.42 -0.45
N TYR A 367 -4.50 21.29 0.85
CA TYR A 367 -4.21 20.08 1.62
C TYR A 367 -5.18 19.98 2.79
N VAL A 368 -5.32 18.77 3.33
CA VAL A 368 -5.95 18.57 4.64
C VAL A 368 -4.85 18.61 5.69
N GLU A 369 -5.12 19.25 6.83
CA GLU A 369 -4.19 19.30 7.97
C GLU A 369 -4.22 17.97 8.74
N ARG A 370 -5.37 17.28 8.71
CA ARG A 370 -5.58 15.99 9.37
C ARG A 370 -6.43 15.06 8.52
N MET A 371 -6.14 13.78 8.59
CA MET A 371 -7.00 12.69 8.12
C MET A 371 -7.26 11.76 9.29
N THR A 372 -8.51 11.39 9.51
CA THR A 372 -8.91 10.48 10.59
C THR A 372 -9.77 9.38 10.00
N GLU A 373 -9.31 8.14 10.13
CA GLU A 373 -10.10 6.96 9.82
C GLU A 373 -10.65 6.36 11.11
N ARG A 374 -11.93 6.00 11.11
CA ARG A 374 -12.62 5.40 12.24
C ARG A 374 -13.27 4.09 11.82
N GLN A 375 -13.18 3.09 12.68
CA GLN A 375 -13.94 1.86 12.55
C GLN A 375 -15.29 2.02 13.26
N VAL A 376 -16.37 2.07 12.49
CA VAL A 376 -17.73 2.25 13.02
C VAL A 376 -18.67 1.19 12.47
N ASP A 377 -19.74 0.90 13.21
CA ASP A 377 -20.80 0.07 12.65
C ASP A 377 -21.50 0.80 11.50
N THR A 378 -21.99 0.03 10.51
CA THR A 378 -22.58 0.60 9.30
C THR A 378 -23.75 1.55 9.58
N SER A 379 -24.56 1.30 10.60
CA SER A 379 -25.74 2.14 10.87
C SER A 379 -25.31 3.50 11.43
N ARG A 380 -24.30 3.52 12.29
CA ARG A 380 -23.66 4.74 12.77
C ARG A 380 -22.98 5.51 11.64
N GLY A 381 -22.16 4.86 10.82
CA GLY A 381 -21.47 5.53 9.70
C GLY A 381 -22.44 6.17 8.69
N ILE A 382 -23.57 5.51 8.38
CA ILE A 382 -24.63 6.11 7.54
C ILE A 382 -25.24 7.35 8.22
N ALA A 383 -25.53 7.27 9.53
CA ALA A 383 -26.13 8.38 10.26
C ALA A 383 -25.18 9.60 10.32
N GLU A 384 -23.90 9.36 10.60
CA GLU A 384 -22.87 10.40 10.64
C GLU A 384 -22.63 11.00 9.24
N LEU A 385 -22.69 10.19 8.17
CA LEU A 385 -22.57 10.69 6.80
C LEU A 385 -23.73 11.61 6.42
N ILE A 386 -24.97 11.24 6.81
CA ILE A 386 -26.16 12.06 6.59
C ILE A 386 -26.11 13.35 7.41
N ALA A 387 -25.56 13.29 8.63
CA ALA A 387 -25.39 14.45 9.50
C ALA A 387 -24.28 15.41 9.02
N GLY A 388 -23.35 14.92 8.20
CA GLY A 388 -22.14 15.65 7.80
C GLY A 388 -21.02 15.60 8.84
N ASP A 389 -21.07 14.61 9.75
CA ASP A 389 -20.04 14.37 10.78
C ASP A 389 -18.90 13.47 10.26
N THR A 390 -19.07 12.87 9.08
CA THR A 390 -18.04 12.15 8.32
C THR A 390 -18.09 12.54 6.84
N ASP A 391 -16.93 12.56 6.18
CA ASP A 391 -16.82 12.93 4.77
C ASP A 391 -17.01 11.71 3.85
N PHE A 392 -16.56 10.54 4.30
CA PHE A 392 -16.68 9.27 3.58
C PHE A 392 -17.15 8.17 4.54
N ALA A 393 -18.03 7.28 4.08
CA ALA A 393 -18.42 6.11 4.85
C ALA A 393 -18.51 4.85 3.96
N ALA A 394 -17.96 3.74 4.44
CA ALA A 394 -18.10 2.43 3.84
C ALA A 394 -19.54 1.92 4.02
N VAL A 395 -20.34 2.00 2.95
CA VAL A 395 -21.74 1.57 2.95
C VAL A 395 -21.91 0.28 2.13
N PRO A 396 -22.22 -0.87 2.77
CA PRO A 396 -22.52 -2.11 2.06
C PRO A 396 -23.68 -1.91 1.08
N ARG A 397 -23.60 -2.54 -0.10
CA ARG A 397 -24.65 -2.43 -1.15
C ARG A 397 -26.06 -2.74 -0.63
N ALA A 398 -26.20 -3.66 0.33
CA ALA A 398 -27.49 -4.00 0.94
C ALA A 398 -28.15 -2.84 1.71
N ARG A 399 -27.36 -1.85 2.12
CA ARG A 399 -27.78 -0.67 2.90
C ARG A 399 -27.87 0.60 2.04
N VAL A 400 -27.57 0.52 0.74
CA VAL A 400 -27.58 1.69 -0.16
C VAL A 400 -28.91 2.45 -0.11
N ARG A 401 -30.03 1.74 0.05
CA ARG A 401 -31.37 2.32 0.15
C ARG A 401 -31.50 3.38 1.25
N ASP A 402 -30.69 3.28 2.31
CA ASP A 402 -30.71 4.19 3.45
C ASP A 402 -30.17 5.59 3.09
N LEU A 403 -29.46 5.70 1.95
CA LEU A 403 -28.96 6.96 1.39
C LEU A 403 -29.93 7.62 0.39
N HIS A 404 -31.16 7.09 0.27
CA HIS A 404 -32.17 7.61 -0.66
C HIS A 404 -33.46 8.03 0.07
N VAL A 405 -34.16 9.00 -0.52
CA VAL A 405 -35.44 9.48 -0.01
C VAL A 405 -36.44 8.33 0.08
N GLY A 406 -37.05 8.16 1.26
CA GLY A 406 -38.06 7.13 1.50
C GLY A 406 -37.53 5.70 1.52
N TYR A 407 -36.23 5.50 1.73
CA TYR A 407 -35.59 4.17 1.74
C TYR A 407 -35.75 3.39 0.42
N ASN A 408 -35.87 4.12 -0.69
CA ASN A 408 -36.00 3.54 -2.02
C ASN A 408 -34.65 3.59 -2.74
N LYS A 409 -33.98 2.44 -2.92
CA LYS A 409 -32.70 2.34 -3.65
C LYS A 409 -32.72 2.89 -5.08
N ASP A 410 -33.91 2.96 -5.69
CA ASP A 410 -34.10 3.48 -7.05
C ASP A 410 -34.65 4.92 -7.03
N GLY A 411 -34.80 5.51 -5.84
CA GLY A 411 -35.27 6.88 -5.63
C GLY A 411 -34.14 7.92 -5.65
N PRO A 412 -34.44 9.21 -5.45
CA PRO A 412 -33.40 10.25 -5.39
C PRO A 412 -32.53 10.09 -4.14
N THR A 413 -31.22 10.28 -4.29
CA THR A 413 -30.25 10.33 -3.18
C THR A 413 -30.56 11.50 -2.24
N LEU A 414 -30.30 11.33 -0.95
CA LEU A 414 -30.48 12.38 0.05
C LEU A 414 -29.65 13.63 -0.28
N THR A 415 -30.22 14.81 -0.03
CA THR A 415 -29.54 16.10 -0.24
C THR A 415 -28.22 16.15 0.54
N GLY A 416 -27.16 16.61 -0.12
CA GLY A 416 -25.82 16.71 0.47
C GLY A 416 -24.95 15.46 0.27
N ILE A 417 -25.56 14.31 -0.07
CA ILE A 417 -24.82 13.07 -0.34
C ILE A 417 -24.47 12.96 -1.82
N ARG A 418 -23.18 12.76 -2.10
CA ARG A 418 -22.72 12.33 -3.42
C ARG A 418 -22.61 10.81 -3.43
N LEU A 419 -23.55 10.15 -4.12
CA LEU A 419 -23.55 8.71 -4.30
C LEU A 419 -23.46 8.38 -5.78
N ASN A 420 -22.41 7.64 -6.16
CA ASN A 420 -22.26 7.12 -7.52
C ASN A 420 -22.88 5.72 -7.60
N TYR A 421 -24.20 5.65 -7.77
CA TYR A 421 -24.98 4.41 -7.86
C TYR A 421 -26.08 4.52 -8.94
N PRO A 422 -26.38 3.45 -9.71
CA PRO A 422 -25.67 2.18 -9.73
C PRO A 422 -24.45 2.25 -10.67
N ILE A 423 -23.24 2.24 -10.12
CA ILE A 423 -22.07 1.86 -10.94
C ILE A 423 -21.98 0.33 -10.90
N PRO A 424 -22.08 -0.37 -12.05
CA PRO A 424 -21.69 -1.77 -12.10
C PRO A 424 -20.21 -1.86 -11.72
N GLY A 425 -19.93 -2.35 -10.52
CA GLY A 425 -18.57 -2.66 -10.11
C GLY A 425 -18.09 -3.89 -10.87
N LEU A 426 -16.97 -3.78 -11.58
CA LEU A 426 -16.29 -4.94 -12.11
C LEU A 426 -15.65 -5.69 -10.92
N VAL A 427 -16.33 -6.71 -10.42
CA VAL A 427 -15.72 -7.65 -9.47
C VAL A 427 -15.24 -8.84 -10.29
N MET A 428 -13.93 -9.00 -10.44
CA MET A 428 -13.36 -10.22 -10.97
C MET A 428 -13.21 -11.23 -9.82
N ASN A 429 -14.25 -12.02 -9.59
CA ASN A 429 -14.09 -13.26 -8.85
C ASN A 429 -13.61 -14.31 -9.84
N ALA A 430 -12.31 -14.60 -9.84
CA ALA A 430 -11.76 -15.72 -10.59
C ALA A 430 -11.96 -17.01 -9.77
N PHE A 431 -12.92 -17.83 -10.17
CA PHE A 431 -12.97 -19.22 -9.76
C PHE A 431 -12.17 -20.00 -10.81
N HIS A 432 -10.92 -20.32 -10.52
CA HIS A 432 -10.13 -21.16 -11.42
C HIS A 432 -10.72 -22.56 -11.40
N MET A 433 -11.53 -22.87 -12.42
CA MET A 433 -12.07 -24.20 -12.60
C MET A 433 -10.92 -25.18 -12.79
N THR A 434 -11.12 -26.32 -12.17
CA THR A 434 -10.13 -27.33 -11.94
C THR A 434 -9.78 -28.06 -13.21
N PHE A 435 -8.52 -27.90 -13.61
CA PHE A 435 -7.95 -28.65 -14.72
C PHE A 435 -7.65 -30.08 -14.27
N ASP A 436 -7.61 -30.97 -15.25
CA ASP A 436 -7.10 -32.32 -15.04
C ASP A 436 -5.65 -32.25 -14.57
N ILE A 437 -5.34 -32.88 -13.45
CA ILE A 437 -4.01 -32.78 -12.84
C ILE A 437 -3.08 -33.74 -13.59
N GLU A 438 -2.09 -33.18 -14.29
CA GLU A 438 -1.08 -34.00 -14.96
C GLU A 438 -0.10 -34.54 -13.90
N PRO A 439 0.08 -35.87 -13.78
CA PRO A 439 0.98 -36.45 -12.79
C PRO A 439 2.43 -36.05 -13.10
N THR A 440 3.13 -35.56 -12.09
CA THR A 440 4.58 -35.32 -12.18
C THR A 440 5.33 -36.65 -12.01
N PRO A 441 6.39 -36.93 -12.80
CA PRO A 441 7.13 -38.20 -12.71
C PRO A 441 7.72 -38.54 -11.32
N ASP A 442 7.90 -37.54 -10.46
CA ASP A 442 8.48 -37.65 -9.13
C ASP A 442 7.48 -37.45 -7.98
N ASN A 443 6.18 -37.31 -8.29
CA ASN A 443 5.13 -37.05 -7.30
C ASN A 443 5.43 -35.89 -6.34
N ARG A 444 6.19 -34.87 -6.79
CA ARG A 444 6.64 -33.76 -5.93
C ARG A 444 5.49 -32.95 -5.31
N TYR A 445 4.28 -33.06 -5.85
CA TYR A 445 3.07 -32.40 -5.36
C TYR A 445 2.03 -33.39 -4.80
N GLY A 446 2.47 -34.61 -4.46
CA GLY A 446 1.60 -35.72 -4.05
C GLY A 446 1.38 -36.74 -5.17
N ILE A 447 0.91 -37.94 -4.80
CA ILE A 447 0.62 -39.00 -5.76
C ILE A 447 -0.71 -38.71 -6.44
N ILE A 448 -0.67 -38.59 -7.77
CA ILE A 448 -1.85 -38.33 -8.59
C ILE A 448 -2.24 -39.62 -9.33
N TYR A 449 -3.41 -40.14 -9.02
CA TYR A 449 -3.96 -41.35 -9.61
C TYR A 449 -4.81 -41.05 -10.85
N PRO A 450 -5.13 -42.06 -11.67
CA PRO A 450 -6.15 -41.94 -12.71
C PRO A 450 -7.48 -41.37 -12.17
N ALA A 451 -8.31 -40.89 -13.09
CA ALA A 451 -9.60 -40.33 -12.74
C ALA A 451 -10.45 -41.33 -11.95
N ASP A 452 -11.16 -40.85 -10.92
CA ASP A 452 -12.09 -41.61 -10.08
C ASP A 452 -11.45 -42.69 -9.18
N GLU A 453 -10.12 -42.70 -9.04
CA GLU A 453 -9.41 -43.59 -8.11
C GLU A 453 -9.04 -42.88 -6.80
N LEU A 454 -9.61 -43.33 -5.68
CA LEU A 454 -9.27 -42.85 -4.34
C LEU A 454 -8.26 -43.78 -3.68
N HIS A 455 -7.17 -43.19 -3.20
CA HIS A 455 -6.10 -43.90 -2.49
C HIS A 455 -5.77 -43.15 -1.19
N ALA A 456 -5.15 -43.84 -0.23
CA ALA A 456 -4.90 -43.27 1.09
C ALA A 456 -3.75 -42.25 1.10
N ASP A 457 -2.89 -42.28 0.09
CA ASP A 457 -1.65 -41.52 -0.06
C ASP A 457 -1.65 -40.59 -1.29
N GLY A 458 -2.81 -40.43 -1.93
CA GLY A 458 -2.93 -39.59 -3.12
C GLY A 458 -4.37 -39.23 -3.46
N ILE A 459 -4.52 -38.48 -4.56
CA ILE A 459 -5.81 -38.02 -5.06
C ILE A 459 -5.97 -38.36 -6.55
N PRO A 460 -7.20 -38.60 -7.02
CA PRO A 460 -7.45 -38.78 -8.45
C PRO A 460 -7.21 -37.48 -9.25
N ARG A 461 -6.69 -37.59 -10.47
CA ARG A 461 -6.42 -36.43 -11.36
C ARG A 461 -7.65 -35.56 -11.66
N ASN A 462 -8.83 -36.14 -11.51
CA ASN A 462 -10.12 -35.49 -11.74
C ASN A 462 -10.81 -35.04 -10.43
N PHE A 463 -10.09 -34.98 -9.30
CA PHE A 463 -10.58 -34.77 -7.93
C PHE A 463 -11.72 -33.76 -7.82
N PHE A 464 -11.56 -32.59 -8.44
CA PHE A 464 -12.54 -31.51 -8.36
C PHE A 464 -13.60 -31.50 -9.47
N SER A 465 -13.45 -32.36 -10.49
CA SER A 465 -14.48 -32.58 -11.50
C SER A 465 -15.52 -33.63 -11.07
N ASN A 466 -15.16 -34.48 -10.09
CA ASN A 466 -16.05 -35.49 -9.54
C ASN A 466 -17.13 -34.84 -8.64
N ILE A 467 -18.41 -35.08 -8.97
CA ILE A 467 -19.55 -34.48 -8.25
C ILE A 467 -19.68 -34.99 -6.81
N ASN A 468 -19.27 -36.23 -6.53
CA ASN A 468 -19.38 -36.82 -5.19
C ASN A 468 -18.30 -36.26 -4.26
N VAL A 469 -17.08 -36.04 -4.77
CA VAL A 469 -16.01 -35.36 -4.03
C VAL A 469 -16.44 -33.93 -3.67
N ARG A 470 -16.98 -33.17 -4.64
CA ARG A 470 -17.50 -31.81 -4.37
C ARG A 470 -18.61 -31.78 -3.32
N LYS A 471 -19.50 -32.79 -3.31
CA LYS A 471 -20.56 -32.93 -2.31
C LYS A 471 -20.06 -33.30 -0.91
N ALA A 472 -18.83 -33.81 -0.79
CA ALA A 472 -18.24 -34.12 0.52
C ALA A 472 -17.60 -32.89 1.19
N PHE A 473 -17.26 -31.84 0.41
CA PHE A 473 -16.75 -30.56 0.89
C PHE A 473 -17.85 -29.52 1.18
N ALA A 474 -19.08 -29.78 0.75
CA ALA A 474 -20.27 -28.95 1.01
C ALA A 474 -21.08 -29.53 2.16
#